data_AF-A0A350XZE3-F1
#
_entry.id   AF-A0A350XZE3-F1
#
_cell.length_a   1.000
_cell.length_b   1.000
_cell.length_c   1.000
_cell.angle_alpha   90.00
_cell.angle_beta   90.00
_cell.angle_gamma   90.00
#
_symmetry.space_group_name_H-M   'P 1'
#
loop_
_entity.id
_entity.type
_entity.pdbx_description
1 polymer ?
#
loop_
_entity_poly.entity_id
_entity_poly.type
_entity_poly.pdbx_seq_one_letter_code
_entity_poly.pdbx_strand_id
1 'polypeptide(L)'
;MKKNVFRGILAVVLAAAVVFFTVGVGAATTHYKRGTYEGSGRGKFSDVVLSVKIRRGKITAIDVISQNETPNYWKRAVAVIDRIIESNNTAVDGVTGATKSSNAIKTAVNNALKQATVYGDISFLTPDFLKNIIDIFVRELTFIKVVCS
;
A
#
# COMPACT_ATOMS: atom_id res chain seq x y z
N MET A 1 -45.97 -12.50 14.34
CA MET A 1 -45.93 -11.45 13.29
C MET A 1 -46.42 -12.03 11.97
N LYS A 2 -47.21 -11.30 11.18
CA LYS A 2 -47.66 -11.79 9.86
C LYS A 2 -46.42 -12.01 8.98
N LYS A 3 -46.33 -13.17 8.31
CA LYS A 3 -45.19 -13.59 7.46
C LYS A 3 -44.73 -12.49 6.47
N ASN A 4 -45.64 -11.61 6.09
CA ASN A 4 -45.44 -10.52 5.14
C ASN A 4 -44.64 -9.35 5.75
N VAL A 5 -44.76 -9.11 7.06
CA VAL A 5 -44.01 -8.07 7.78
C VAL A 5 -42.56 -8.50 8.02
N PHE A 6 -42.33 -9.80 8.26
CA PHE A 6 -40.98 -10.36 8.43
C PHE A 6 -40.17 -10.31 7.13
N ARG A 7 -40.82 -10.59 5.98
CA ARG A 7 -40.20 -10.48 4.65
C ARG A 7 -39.79 -9.04 4.31
N GLY A 8 -40.55 -8.04 4.77
CA GLY A 8 -40.24 -6.62 4.57
C GLY A 8 -39.02 -6.17 5.36
N ILE A 9 -38.94 -6.52 6.65
CA ILE A 9 -37.79 -6.17 7.51
C ILE A 9 -36.51 -6.83 6.99
N LEU A 10 -36.60 -8.08 6.54
CA LEU A 10 -35.46 -8.82 6.00
C LEU A 10 -34.90 -8.22 4.70
N ALA A 11 -35.76 -7.75 3.80
CA ALA A 11 -35.34 -7.11 2.55
C ALA A 11 -34.60 -5.79 2.81
N VAL A 12 -35.01 -5.03 3.84
CA VAL A 12 -34.36 -3.77 4.21
C VAL A 12 -32.98 -4.01 4.85
N VAL A 13 -32.83 -5.05 5.67
CA VAL A 13 -31.52 -5.41 6.27
C VAL A 13 -30.53 -5.88 5.21
N LEU A 14 -30.97 -6.69 4.23
CA LEU A 14 -30.12 -7.13 3.12
C LEU A 14 -29.70 -5.95 2.21
N ALA A 15 -30.63 -5.04 1.90
CA ALA A 15 -30.31 -3.85 1.13
C ALA A 15 -29.30 -2.94 1.87
N ALA A 16 -29.45 -2.76 3.20
CA ALA A 16 -28.53 -1.99 4.01
C ALA A 16 -27.12 -2.63 4.10
N ALA A 17 -27.04 -3.96 4.17
CA ALA A 17 -25.76 -4.69 4.19
C ALA A 17 -25.02 -4.57 2.84
N VAL A 18 -25.74 -4.61 1.71
CA VAL A 18 -25.15 -4.41 0.38
C VAL A 18 -24.62 -2.98 0.22
N VAL A 19 -25.33 -1.97 0.73
CA VAL A 19 -24.89 -0.57 0.69
C VAL A 19 -23.68 -0.31 1.60
N PHE A 20 -23.60 -0.97 2.77
CA PHE A 20 -22.41 -0.87 3.62
C PHE A 20 -21.16 -1.50 2.97
N PHE A 21 -21.35 -2.58 2.19
CA PHE A 21 -20.26 -3.25 1.51
C PHE A 21 -19.72 -2.47 0.31
N THR A 22 -20.59 -1.76 -0.43
CA THR A 22 -20.17 -0.95 -1.60
C THR A 22 -19.40 0.32 -1.22
N VAL A 23 -19.64 0.89 -0.03
CA VAL A 23 -18.92 2.08 0.45
C VAL A 23 -17.56 1.71 1.08
N GLY A 24 -17.41 0.49 1.60
CA GLY A 24 -16.16 0.03 2.24
C GLY A 24 -14.98 -0.25 1.30
N VAL A 25 -15.25 -0.48 0.01
CA VAL A 25 -14.24 -0.86 -1.01
C VAL A 25 -13.73 0.38 -1.78
N GLY A 26 -13.82 1.58 -1.20
CA GLY A 26 -13.42 2.84 -1.85
C GLY A 26 -12.02 3.36 -1.50
N ALA A 27 -11.33 2.76 -0.53
CA ALA A 27 -9.98 3.19 -0.16
C ALA A 27 -8.96 2.51 -1.09
N ALA A 28 -8.68 3.15 -2.24
CA ALA A 28 -7.52 2.84 -3.06
C ALA A 28 -6.24 3.16 -2.28
N THR A 29 -5.89 2.28 -1.36
CA THR A 29 -4.56 2.28 -0.75
C THR A 29 -3.60 1.83 -1.84
N THR A 30 -2.58 2.64 -2.10
CA THR A 30 -1.49 2.28 -2.99
C THR A 30 -0.79 1.04 -2.44
N HIS A 31 -1.18 -0.12 -2.95
CA HIS A 31 -0.58 -1.38 -2.56
C HIS A 31 0.74 -1.57 -3.31
N TYR A 32 1.84 -1.49 -2.57
CA TYR A 32 3.15 -1.88 -3.09
C TYR A 32 3.30 -3.40 -3.05
N LYS A 33 3.71 -3.98 -4.17
CA LYS A 33 4.03 -5.41 -4.23
C LYS A 33 5.26 -5.70 -3.37
N ARG A 34 5.23 -6.84 -2.67
CA ARG A 34 6.38 -7.33 -1.91
C ARG A 34 7.49 -7.68 -2.89
N GLY A 35 8.68 -7.11 -2.67
CA GLY A 35 9.83 -7.37 -3.51
C GLY A 35 10.99 -6.46 -3.15
N THR A 36 12.08 -6.64 -3.87
CA THR A 36 13.21 -5.73 -3.88
C THR A 36 13.16 -5.00 -5.23
N TYR A 37 13.25 -3.68 -5.19
CA TYR A 37 13.13 -2.82 -6.36
C TYR A 37 14.33 -1.89 -6.43
N GLU A 38 14.91 -1.76 -7.61
CA GLU A 38 16.05 -0.88 -7.82
C GLU A 38 15.59 0.45 -8.39
N GLY A 39 16.06 1.53 -7.78
CA GLY A 39 15.74 2.88 -8.21
C GLY A 39 17.00 3.71 -8.37
N SER A 40 17.04 4.51 -9.42
CA SER A 40 18.13 5.47 -9.66
C SER A 40 17.64 6.91 -9.52
N GLY A 41 18.50 7.79 -9.06
CA GLY A 41 18.23 9.21 -8.90
C GLY A 41 19.45 10.04 -9.24
N ARG A 42 19.25 11.14 -9.97
CA ARG A 42 20.35 12.01 -10.40
C ARG A 42 20.87 12.86 -9.25
N GLY A 43 22.14 12.65 -8.89
CA GLY A 43 22.90 13.43 -7.93
C GLY A 43 23.51 14.69 -8.52
N LYS A 44 24.48 15.27 -7.80
CA LYS A 44 25.21 16.45 -8.26
C LYS A 44 26.34 16.06 -9.22
N PHE A 45 27.01 14.95 -8.95
CA PHE A 45 28.19 14.49 -9.69
C PHE A 45 27.95 13.16 -10.39
N SER A 46 27.09 12.30 -9.85
CA SER A 46 26.74 11.03 -10.47
C SER A 46 25.27 10.67 -10.24
N ASP A 47 24.80 9.66 -10.95
CA ASP A 47 23.57 8.98 -10.56
C ASP A 47 23.81 8.12 -9.31
N VAL A 48 22.81 8.07 -8.43
CA VAL A 48 22.79 7.27 -7.21
C VAL A 48 21.80 6.14 -7.42
N VAL A 49 22.24 4.90 -7.21
CA VAL A 49 21.44 3.68 -7.39
C VAL A 49 21.21 3.04 -6.03
N LEU A 50 19.94 2.85 -5.68
CA LEU A 50 19.49 2.27 -4.41
C LEU A 50 18.62 1.04 -4.66
N SER A 51 18.72 0.06 -3.77
CA SER A 51 17.84 -1.10 -3.69
C SER A 51 16.84 -0.90 -2.55
N VAL A 52 15.55 -0.89 -2.85
CA VAL A 52 14.47 -0.68 -1.87
C VAL A 52 13.72 -1.98 -1.65
N LYS A 53 13.71 -2.46 -0.41
CA LYS A 53 13.01 -3.69 -0.02
C LYS A 53 11.67 -3.38 0.60
N ILE A 54 10.60 -3.89 -0.02
CA ILE A 54 9.22 -3.66 0.40
C ILE A 54 8.64 -4.95 0.95
N ARG A 55 8.09 -4.89 2.18
CA ARG A 55 7.35 -5.99 2.80
C ARG A 55 6.05 -5.47 3.38
N ARG A 56 4.95 -6.20 3.14
CA ARG A 56 3.60 -5.84 3.63
C ARG A 56 3.20 -4.39 3.28
N GLY A 57 3.58 -3.92 2.09
CA GLY A 57 3.28 -2.55 1.63
C GLY A 57 4.09 -1.44 2.32
N LYS A 58 5.15 -1.78 3.07
CA LYS A 58 6.04 -0.81 3.72
C LYS A 58 7.49 -0.99 3.29
N ILE A 59 8.24 0.10 3.29
CA ILE A 59 9.67 0.11 3.07
C ILE A 59 10.34 -0.46 4.32
N THR A 60 11.11 -1.52 4.16
CA THR A 60 11.78 -2.23 5.27
C THR A 60 13.28 -2.04 5.29
N ALA A 61 13.89 -1.85 4.13
CA ALA A 61 15.31 -1.58 4.00
C ALA A 61 15.56 -0.80 2.71
N ILE A 62 16.60 0.02 2.73
CA ILE A 62 17.12 0.73 1.57
C ILE A 62 18.63 0.52 1.58
N ASP A 63 19.13 -0.20 0.59
CA ASP A 63 20.56 -0.50 0.43
C ASP A 63 21.14 0.37 -0.69
N VAL A 64 22.37 0.83 -0.53
CA VAL A 64 23.06 1.65 -1.53
C VAL A 64 23.87 0.73 -2.43
N ILE A 65 23.50 0.64 -3.71
CA ILE A 65 24.20 -0.21 -4.69
C ILE A 65 25.40 0.54 -5.26
N SER A 66 25.18 1.78 -5.70
CA SER A 66 26.21 2.61 -6.31
C SER A 66 25.97 4.09 -6.02
N GLN A 67 27.04 4.79 -5.65
CA GLN A 67 27.06 6.23 -5.46
C GLN A 67 28.46 6.75 -5.75
N ASN A 68 28.56 7.91 -6.39
CA ASN A 68 29.83 8.60 -6.64
C ASN A 68 29.69 10.10 -6.32
N GLU A 69 29.08 10.38 -5.16
CA GLU A 69 28.93 11.73 -4.62
C GLU A 69 30.12 12.08 -3.70
N THR A 70 30.25 13.35 -3.33
CA THR A 70 31.31 13.77 -2.39
C THR A 70 31.07 13.12 -1.01
N PRO A 71 32.07 12.44 -0.41
CA PRO A 71 31.88 11.66 0.81
C PRO A 71 31.26 12.45 1.99
N ASN A 72 31.68 13.70 2.17
CA ASN A 72 31.18 14.55 3.27
C ASN A 72 29.69 14.92 3.09
N TYR A 73 29.25 15.16 1.86
CA TYR A 73 27.83 15.43 1.57
C TYR A 73 27.01 14.16 1.60
N TRP A 74 27.55 13.05 1.10
CA TRP A 74 26.90 11.74 1.12
C TRP A 74 26.60 11.29 2.56
N LYS A 75 27.59 11.35 3.46
CA LYS A 75 27.40 10.98 4.87
C LYS A 75 26.24 11.74 5.54
N ARG A 76 26.03 12.99 5.16
CA ARG A 76 24.91 13.81 5.63
C ARG A 76 23.59 13.43 4.95
N ALA A 77 23.61 13.13 3.66
CA ALA A 77 22.44 12.73 2.89
C ALA A 77 21.91 11.34 3.27
N VAL A 78 22.76 10.41 3.73
CA VAL A 78 22.34 9.08 4.19
C VAL A 78 21.32 9.16 5.33
N ALA A 79 21.38 10.18 6.20
CA ALA A 79 20.38 10.39 7.25
C ALA A 79 18.94 10.59 6.71
N VAL A 80 18.80 10.97 5.42
CA VAL A 80 17.50 11.06 4.75
C VAL A 80 16.92 9.67 4.52
N ILE A 81 17.75 8.65 4.27
CA ILE A 81 17.32 7.25 4.10
C ILE A 81 16.62 6.76 5.35
N ASP A 82 17.22 6.98 6.52
CA ASP A 82 16.67 6.57 7.81
C ASP A 82 15.30 7.24 8.05
N ARG A 83 15.20 8.55 7.78
CA ARG A 83 13.93 9.29 7.86
C ARG A 83 12.86 8.74 6.91
N ILE A 84 13.24 8.29 5.71
CA ILE A 84 12.30 7.66 4.77
C ILE A 84 11.79 6.33 5.32
N ILE A 85 12.66 5.53 5.94
CA ILE A 85 12.26 4.24 6.53
C ILE A 85 11.34 4.48 7.74
N GLU A 86 11.68 5.42 8.61
CA GLU A 86 10.90 5.77 9.81
C GLU A 86 9.53 6.35 9.46
N SER A 87 9.48 7.32 8.55
CA SER A 87 8.22 7.94 8.12
C SER A 87 7.45 7.08 7.11
N ASN A 88 8.09 6.07 6.53
CA ASN A 88 7.60 5.28 5.41
C ASN A 88 7.06 6.17 4.25
N ASN A 89 7.68 7.33 4.04
CA ASN A 89 7.29 8.35 3.08
C ASN A 89 8.53 8.96 2.41
N THR A 90 8.42 9.31 1.13
CA THR A 90 9.49 9.97 0.38
C THR A 90 9.47 11.50 0.50
N ALA A 91 8.39 12.08 1.04
CA ALA A 91 8.24 13.51 1.32
C ALA A 91 8.91 13.93 2.63
N VAL A 92 10.18 13.55 2.82
CA VAL A 92 11.00 13.97 3.98
C VAL A 92 11.88 15.16 3.64
N ASP A 93 12.27 15.91 4.66
CA ASP A 93 13.18 17.05 4.49
C ASP A 93 14.60 16.62 4.13
N GLY A 94 15.19 17.35 3.19
CA GLY A 94 16.59 17.16 2.82
C GLY A 94 17.56 17.78 3.84
N VAL A 95 18.85 17.46 3.73
CA VAL A 95 19.86 18.03 4.61
C VAL A 95 20.49 19.28 3.98
N THR A 96 20.59 20.35 4.76
CA THR A 96 21.16 21.64 4.33
C THR A 96 22.61 21.46 3.85
N GLY A 97 22.93 21.95 2.65
CA GLY A 97 24.24 21.77 2.03
C GLY A 97 24.46 20.40 1.36
N ALA A 98 23.53 19.45 1.50
CA ALA A 98 23.52 18.18 0.77
C ALA A 98 22.20 18.01 -0.01
N THR A 99 21.59 19.11 -0.46
CA THR A 99 20.26 19.14 -1.09
C THR A 99 20.18 18.27 -2.34
N LYS A 100 21.21 18.32 -3.21
CA LYS A 100 21.23 17.54 -4.47
C LYS A 100 21.30 16.05 -4.18
N SER A 101 22.20 15.62 -3.30
CA SER A 101 22.32 14.20 -2.90
C SER A 101 21.08 13.72 -2.13
N SER A 102 20.48 14.57 -1.28
CA SER A 102 19.21 14.28 -0.60
C SER A 102 18.06 14.08 -1.59
N ASN A 103 17.97 14.94 -2.61
CA ASN A 103 16.95 14.81 -3.66
C ASN A 103 17.19 13.58 -4.53
N ALA A 104 18.45 13.23 -4.82
CA ALA A 104 18.79 12.00 -5.55
C ALA A 104 18.27 10.76 -4.83
N ILE A 105 18.47 10.67 -3.51
CA ILE A 105 17.94 9.58 -2.68
C ILE A 105 16.41 9.53 -2.78
N LYS A 106 15.71 10.66 -2.60
CA LYS A 106 14.25 10.71 -2.71
C LYS A 106 13.77 10.27 -4.09
N THR A 107 14.43 10.71 -5.15
CA THR A 107 14.10 10.33 -6.53
C THR A 107 14.34 8.84 -6.77
N ALA A 108 15.45 8.29 -6.30
CA ALA A 108 15.77 6.87 -6.40
C ALA A 108 14.70 6.03 -5.68
N VAL A 109 14.35 6.37 -4.44
CA VAL A 109 13.29 5.66 -3.70
C VAL A 109 11.94 5.79 -4.42
N ASN A 110 11.58 6.99 -4.90
CA ASN A 110 10.35 7.18 -5.66
C ASN A 110 10.31 6.33 -6.94
N ASN A 111 11.42 6.19 -7.65
CA ASN A 111 11.50 5.36 -8.84
C ASN A 111 11.36 3.87 -8.51
N ALA A 112 11.97 3.42 -7.40
CA ALA A 112 11.77 2.05 -6.90
C ALA A 112 10.32 1.80 -6.47
N LEU A 113 9.70 2.75 -5.76
CA LEU A 113 8.30 2.68 -5.36
C LEU A 113 7.37 2.65 -6.57
N LYS A 114 7.64 3.44 -7.62
CA LYS A 114 6.86 3.41 -8.87
C LYS A 114 6.88 2.03 -9.54
N GLN A 115 8.01 1.33 -9.52
CA GLN A 115 8.10 -0.05 -10.03
C GLN A 115 7.36 -1.04 -9.13
N ALA A 116 7.27 -0.75 -7.83
CA ALA A 116 6.49 -1.53 -6.88
C ALA A 116 4.99 -1.22 -6.91
N THR A 117 4.61 -0.04 -7.41
CA THR A 117 3.22 0.39 -7.56
C THR A 117 2.57 -0.48 -8.62
N VAL A 118 1.59 -1.26 -8.20
CA VAL A 118 0.76 -2.02 -9.10
C VAL A 118 -0.43 -1.15 -9.48
N TYR A 119 -0.47 -0.67 -10.73
CA TYR A 119 -1.65 0.01 -11.25
C TYR A 119 -2.76 -1.03 -11.44
N GLY A 120 -3.75 -1.03 -10.53
CA GLY A 120 -5.05 -1.66 -10.80
C GLY A 120 -5.13 -3.19 -10.65
N ASP A 121 -4.22 -3.86 -9.94
CA ASP A 121 -4.45 -5.28 -9.66
C ASP A 121 -5.48 -5.44 -8.55
N ILE A 122 -6.68 -5.81 -8.98
CA ILE A 122 -7.71 -6.62 -8.30
C ILE A 122 -7.19 -7.88 -7.58
N SER A 123 -5.88 -8.04 -7.37
CA SER A 123 -5.26 -9.06 -6.53
C SER A 123 -5.81 -9.11 -5.10
N PHE A 124 -6.49 -8.06 -4.62
CA PHE A 124 -7.30 -8.13 -3.39
C PHE A 124 -8.53 -9.04 -3.52
N LEU A 125 -9.12 -9.18 -4.72
CA LEU A 125 -10.08 -10.22 -5.10
C LEU A 125 -9.39 -11.60 -5.20
N THR A 126 -8.53 -11.93 -4.24
CA THR A 126 -8.03 -13.29 -4.12
C THR A 126 -9.21 -14.26 -4.02
N PRO A 127 -9.11 -15.48 -4.58
CA PRO A 127 -10.12 -16.50 -4.41
C PRO A 127 -10.48 -16.75 -2.94
N ASP A 128 -9.51 -16.60 -2.03
CA ASP A 128 -9.69 -16.73 -0.59
C ASP A 128 -10.57 -15.62 0.00
N PHE A 129 -10.37 -14.38 -0.44
CA PHE A 129 -11.22 -13.25 -0.03
C PHE A 129 -12.66 -13.41 -0.55
N LEU A 130 -12.82 -13.80 -1.81
CA LEU A 130 -14.12 -14.08 -2.40
C LEU A 130 -14.82 -15.25 -1.71
N LYS A 131 -14.09 -16.33 -1.40
CA LYS A 131 -14.63 -17.49 -0.68
C LYS A 131 -15.08 -17.12 0.73
N ASN A 132 -14.30 -16.31 1.46
CA ASN A 132 -14.67 -15.85 2.79
C ASN A 132 -15.94 -14.98 2.75
N ILE A 133 -16.08 -14.11 1.75
CA ILE A 133 -17.29 -13.32 1.56
C ILE A 133 -18.49 -14.22 1.26
N ILE A 134 -18.35 -15.18 0.33
CA ILE A 134 -19.41 -16.12 -0.03
C ILE A 134 -19.81 -16.94 1.19
N ASP A 135 -18.86 -17.43 1.99
CA ASP A 135 -19.13 -18.20 3.21
C ASP A 135 -19.89 -17.37 4.26
N ILE A 136 -19.59 -16.07 4.39
CA ILE A 136 -20.35 -15.14 5.25
C ILE A 136 -21.79 -15.02 4.74
N PHE A 137 -22.00 -14.74 3.45
CA PHE A 137 -23.34 -14.60 2.89
C PHE A 137 -24.15 -15.90 2.97
N VAL A 138 -23.52 -17.05 2.72
CA VAL A 138 -24.17 -18.37 2.80
C VAL A 138 -24.55 -18.69 4.25
N ARG A 139 -23.70 -18.40 5.24
CA ARG A 139 -24.05 -18.56 6.67
C ARG A 139 -25.26 -17.71 7.05
N GLU A 140 -25.29 -16.45 6.63
CA GLU A 140 -26.41 -15.54 6.93
C GLU A 140 -27.72 -16.03 6.30
N LEU A 141 -27.68 -16.47 5.05
CA LEU A 141 -28.83 -17.07 4.35
C LEU A 141 -29.32 -18.37 5.01
N THR A 142 -28.41 -19.18 5.55
CA THR A 142 -28.75 -20.41 6.25
C THR A 142 -29.41 -20.11 7.60
N PHE A 143 -28.90 -19.12 8.33
CA PHE A 143 -29.49 -18.65 9.59
C PHE A 143 -30.91 -18.10 9.37
N ILE A 144 -31.14 -17.36 8.28
CA ILE A 144 -32.47 -16.86 7.90
C ILE A 144 -33.46 -18.01 7.63
N LYS A 145 -33.05 -19.09 6.96
CA LYS A 145 -33.92 -20.26 6.74
C LYS A 145 -34.33 -20.94 8.06
N VAL A 146 -33.42 -20.98 9.04
CA VAL A 146 -33.70 -21.53 10.37
C VAL A 146 -34.66 -20.64 11.16
N VAL A 147 -34.51 -19.31 11.08
CA VAL A 147 -35.37 -18.35 11.79
C VAL A 147 -36.74 -18.16 11.12
N CYS A 148 -36.84 -18.39 9.81
CA CYS A 148 -38.10 -18.31 9.05
C CYS A 148 -38.90 -19.62 8.99
N SER A 149 -38.35 -20.74 9.48
CA SER A 149 -39.06 -22.02 9.61
C SER A 149 -39.94 -22.05 10.85
#